data_AF-H6RR28-F1
#
_entry.id   AF-H6RR28-F1
#
_cell.length_a   1.000
_cell.length_b   1.000
_cell.length_c   1.000
_cell.angle_alpha   90.00
_cell.angle_beta   90.00
_cell.angle_gamma   90.00
#
_symmetry.space_group_name_H-M   'P 1'
#
loop_
_entity.id
_entity.type
_entity.pdbx_description
1 polymer ?
#
loop_
_entity_poly.entity_id
_entity_poly.type
_entity_poly.pdbx_seq_one_letter_code
_entity_poly.pdbx_strand_id
1 'polypeptide(L)'
;MSPRFVVEADGGSRGNPGPAGYGALVRDAQTGRVLAERAASVGRATNNVAEYGGLVAGLQAALDLDPSAQVEVRMDSKLVVEQMSGRWKIKHPDMQQLALQAQQIARKLGGVRYTWVPRAQNGAADALANSAMDGKPVHRDLAAEPSAAEDDVQPVHQPAPVVTTVTHLLRHGQTEHTPERRFSGRNDLPLSLTGRVEAEAAGVRAAALGIEVVVASPLRRTRETAEIVAAALGLPVEFDDELVELDFGDLEGLTFDEARARHPLAVRRFMGEVTVAAPGGESIADVSARVAGARHRVLTRHAGKTVLLVSHVTPIKLLLAAGLGVGDDVVHRVFLEAASLCTVAWTSDGRASVRLVNDTAHLR
;
A
#
# COMPACT_ATOMS: atom_id res chain seq x y z
N MET A 1 18.57 27.08 20.81
CA MET A 1 17.68 26.59 21.89
C MET A 1 17.51 25.10 21.68
N SER A 2 17.53 24.28 22.73
CA SER A 2 17.23 22.83 22.59
C SER A 2 15.83 22.63 22.00
N PRO A 3 15.64 21.73 21.01
CA PRO A 3 14.32 21.47 20.47
C PRO A 3 13.42 20.87 21.55
N ARG A 4 12.10 21.06 21.39
CA ARG A 4 11.10 20.55 22.32
C ARG A 4 10.23 19.55 21.58
N PHE A 5 10.15 18.32 22.08
CA PHE A 5 9.34 17.27 21.49
C PHE A 5 8.21 16.84 22.43
N VAL A 6 7.09 16.44 21.86
CA VAL A 6 6.02 15.73 22.55
C VAL A 6 6.03 14.29 22.06
N VAL A 7 6.16 13.33 22.98
CA VAL A 7 6.05 11.90 22.68
C VAL A 7 4.69 11.43 23.15
N GLU A 8 3.86 10.94 22.23
CA GLU A 8 2.58 10.31 22.53
C GLU A 8 2.74 8.80 22.39
N ALA A 9 2.33 8.02 23.38
CA ALA A 9 2.50 6.56 23.36
C ALA A 9 1.30 5.85 23.99
N ASP A 10 1.02 4.65 23.48
CA ASP A 10 -0.04 3.76 23.95
C ASP A 10 0.34 2.29 23.70
N GLY A 11 -0.39 1.37 24.34
CA GLY A 11 -0.27 -0.05 24.14
C GLY A 11 -1.57 -0.80 24.41
N GLY A 12 -1.77 -1.87 23.64
CA GLY A 12 -2.98 -2.68 23.68
C GLY A 12 -2.68 -4.17 23.83
N SER A 13 -3.65 -4.93 24.34
CA SER A 13 -3.64 -6.40 24.32
C SER A 13 -5.04 -6.97 24.06
N ARG A 14 -5.16 -7.88 23.08
CA ARG A 14 -6.38 -8.65 22.78
C ARG A 14 -6.52 -9.83 23.77
N GLY A 15 -7.22 -9.61 24.88
CA GLY A 15 -7.43 -10.65 25.91
C GLY A 15 -6.35 -10.69 27.00
N ASN A 16 -6.05 -9.54 27.60
CA ASN A 16 -5.01 -9.23 28.60
C ASN A 16 -4.74 -10.32 29.68
N PRO A 17 -3.65 -11.13 29.61
CA PRO A 17 -2.59 -11.10 28.60
C PRO A 17 -2.95 -11.84 27.30
N GLY A 18 -2.69 -11.21 26.17
CA GLY A 18 -3.02 -11.74 24.84
C GLY A 18 -2.12 -11.14 23.76
N PRO A 19 -2.41 -11.37 22.46
CA PRO A 19 -1.72 -10.68 21.37
C PRO A 19 -1.72 -9.17 21.60
N ALA A 20 -0.54 -8.59 21.66
CA ALA A 20 -0.32 -7.23 22.13
C ALA A 20 0.60 -6.46 21.17
N GLY A 21 0.46 -5.15 21.19
CA GLY A 21 1.21 -4.23 20.35
C GLY A 21 1.21 -2.83 20.94
N TYR A 22 2.21 -2.04 20.55
CA TYR A 22 2.33 -0.66 20.99
C TYR A 22 2.25 0.30 19.81
N GLY A 23 1.96 1.56 20.13
CA GLY A 23 2.01 2.69 19.22
C GLY A 23 2.69 3.87 19.89
N ALA A 24 3.55 4.58 19.17
CA ALA A 24 4.18 5.80 19.65
C ALA A 24 4.45 6.76 18.49
N LEU A 25 4.40 8.05 18.77
CA LEU A 25 4.78 9.09 17.84
C LEU A 25 5.52 10.23 18.54
N VAL A 26 6.40 10.90 17.81
CA VAL A 26 7.11 12.10 18.26
C VAL A 26 6.57 13.28 17.48
N ARG A 27 6.23 14.38 18.15
CA ARG A 27 5.81 15.64 17.54
C ARG A 27 6.76 16.76 17.93
N ASP A 28 6.94 17.71 17.03
CA ASP A 28 7.52 19.00 17.38
C ASP A 28 6.55 19.77 18.28
N ALA A 29 7.01 20.21 19.46
CA ALA A 29 6.13 20.80 20.47
C ALA A 29 5.64 22.22 20.11
N GLN A 30 6.30 22.91 19.17
CA GLN A 30 5.91 24.24 18.74
C GLN A 30 4.89 24.19 17.60
N THR A 31 5.13 23.31 16.63
CA THR A 31 4.34 23.21 15.39
C THR A 31 3.28 22.12 15.44
N GLY A 32 3.39 21.16 16.35
CA GLY A 32 2.50 19.99 16.44
C GLY A 32 2.74 18.92 15.35
N ARG A 33 3.70 19.15 14.45
CA ARG A 33 4.03 18.27 13.33
C ARG A 33 4.57 16.93 13.82
N VAL A 34 4.09 15.81 13.27
CA VAL A 34 4.64 14.47 13.55
C VAL A 34 6.02 14.36 12.90
N LEU A 35 7.01 14.01 13.71
CA LEU A 35 8.41 13.83 13.35
C LEU A 35 8.79 12.37 13.23
N ALA A 36 8.12 11.47 13.94
CA ALA A 36 8.34 10.04 13.85
C ALA A 36 7.11 9.25 14.32
N GLU A 37 6.92 8.04 13.77
CA GLU A 37 5.91 7.07 14.18
C GLU A 37 6.56 5.69 14.37
N ARG A 38 6.10 4.96 15.40
CA ARG A 38 6.54 3.60 15.75
C ARG A 38 5.31 2.78 16.14
N ALA A 39 5.17 1.59 15.56
CA ALA A 39 4.17 0.62 15.97
C ALA A 39 4.67 -0.80 15.70
N ALA A 40 4.63 -1.69 16.69
CA ALA A 40 5.05 -3.07 16.51
C ALA A 40 4.29 -4.02 17.47
N SER A 41 4.14 -5.27 17.05
CA SER A 41 3.64 -6.32 17.92
C SER A 41 4.72 -6.71 18.94
N VAL A 42 4.29 -6.98 20.18
CA VAL A 42 5.15 -7.49 21.27
C VAL A 42 4.84 -8.95 21.61
N GLY A 43 4.16 -9.66 20.70
CA GLY A 43 3.72 -11.03 20.93
C GLY A 43 2.61 -11.11 21.98
N ARG A 44 2.70 -12.04 22.93
CA ARG A 44 1.70 -12.21 23.99
C ARG A 44 2.14 -11.47 25.25
N ALA A 45 1.48 -10.36 25.58
CA ALA A 45 1.84 -9.51 26.73
C ALA A 45 0.59 -8.93 27.40
N THR A 46 0.78 -8.24 28.53
CA THR A 46 -0.29 -7.45 29.16
C THR A 46 -0.39 -6.05 28.57
N ASN A 47 -1.50 -5.36 28.80
CA ASN A 47 -1.70 -3.98 28.35
C ASN A 47 -0.56 -3.06 28.80
N ASN A 48 -0.23 -3.09 30.08
CA ASN A 48 0.78 -2.21 30.66
C ASN A 48 2.19 -2.52 30.12
N VAL A 49 2.50 -3.79 29.81
CA VAL A 49 3.77 -4.16 29.18
C VAL A 49 3.84 -3.57 27.77
N ALA A 50 2.74 -3.60 27.01
CA ALA A 50 2.66 -2.96 25.70
C ALA A 50 2.80 -1.43 25.81
N GLU A 51 2.13 -0.78 26.78
CA GLU A 51 2.24 0.67 27.00
C GLU A 51 3.68 1.10 27.32
N TYR A 52 4.39 0.34 28.17
CA TYR A 52 5.82 0.56 28.42
C TYR A 52 6.67 0.35 27.16
N GLY A 53 6.33 -0.62 26.31
CA GLY A 53 6.96 -0.80 25.01
C GLY A 53 6.80 0.42 24.11
N GLY A 54 5.60 1.01 24.05
CA GLY A 54 5.33 2.25 23.33
C GLY A 54 6.15 3.42 23.87
N LEU A 55 6.24 3.55 25.20
CA LEU A 55 7.08 4.57 25.84
C LEU A 55 8.56 4.45 25.42
N VAL A 56 9.13 3.24 25.49
CA VAL A 56 10.53 3.01 25.11
C VAL A 56 10.75 3.35 23.65
N ALA A 57 9.86 2.91 22.76
CA ALA A 57 9.95 3.20 21.33
C ALA A 57 9.85 4.71 21.03
N GLY A 58 8.94 5.42 21.68
CA GLY A 58 8.77 6.86 21.51
C GLY A 58 9.96 7.67 22.03
N LEU A 59 10.52 7.31 23.18
CA LEU A 59 11.74 7.94 23.72
C LEU A 59 12.96 7.66 22.84
N GLN A 60 13.09 6.44 22.31
CA GLN A 60 14.19 6.10 21.40
C GLN A 60 14.07 6.92 20.11
N ALA A 61 12.88 7.02 19.52
CA ALA A 61 12.66 7.87 18.35
C ALA A 61 12.99 9.34 18.62
N ALA A 62 12.65 9.88 19.80
CA ALA A 62 13.03 11.25 20.17
C ALA A 62 14.55 11.43 20.32
N LEU A 63 15.24 10.42 20.88
CA LEU A 63 16.70 10.41 21.01
C LEU A 63 17.40 10.33 19.65
N ASP A 64 16.87 9.52 18.73
CA ASP A 64 17.39 9.38 17.37
C ASP A 64 17.22 10.68 16.57
N LEU A 65 16.17 11.46 16.85
CA LEU A 65 15.92 12.76 16.24
C LEU A 65 16.87 13.85 16.74
N ASP A 66 16.97 14.03 18.07
CA ASP A 66 17.93 14.98 18.66
C ASP A 66 18.22 14.63 20.13
N PRO A 67 19.45 14.21 20.47
CA PRO A 67 19.85 13.92 21.86
C PRO A 67 19.78 15.13 22.81
N SER A 68 19.79 16.36 22.30
CA SER A 68 19.69 17.57 23.11
C SER A 68 18.24 17.98 23.42
N ALA A 69 17.24 17.27 22.88
CA ALA A 69 15.83 17.65 22.98
C ALA A 69 15.27 17.60 24.41
N GLN A 70 14.40 18.56 24.71
CA GLN A 70 13.51 18.52 25.88
C GLN A 70 12.21 17.81 25.50
N VAL A 71 11.92 16.67 26.14
CA VAL A 71 10.81 15.80 25.77
C VAL A 71 9.69 15.86 26.82
N GLU A 72 8.46 16.09 26.37
CA GLU A 72 7.25 15.85 27.16
C GLU A 72 6.59 14.56 26.67
N VAL A 73 6.58 13.52 27.49
CA VAL A 73 5.85 12.29 27.25
C VAL A 73 4.40 12.47 27.69
N ARG A 74 3.44 12.26 26.79
CA ARG A 74 2.00 12.26 27.04
C ARG A 74 1.45 10.86 26.84
N MET A 75 0.82 10.31 27.89
CA MET A 75 0.18 9.00 27.83
C MET A 75 -1.13 9.06 28.61
N ASP A 76 -2.12 8.27 28.20
CA ASP A 76 -3.38 8.11 28.92
C ASP A 76 -3.31 7.01 30.00
N SER A 77 -2.22 6.26 30.06
CA SER A 77 -1.88 5.39 31.18
C SER A 77 -1.34 6.15 32.37
N LYS A 78 -2.22 6.45 33.34
CA LYS A 78 -1.83 7.09 34.61
C LYS A 78 -0.80 6.23 35.37
N LEU A 79 -0.91 4.90 35.28
CA LEU A 79 0.04 3.98 35.91
C LEU A 79 1.47 4.22 35.41
N VAL A 80 1.68 4.21 34.10
CA VAL A 80 3.01 4.40 33.48
C VAL A 80 3.55 5.78 33.81
N VAL A 81 2.73 6.83 33.69
CA VAL A 81 3.14 8.22 33.99
C VAL A 81 3.60 8.38 35.45
N GLU A 82 2.85 7.85 36.41
CA GLU A 82 3.16 7.96 37.84
C GLU A 82 4.40 7.14 38.22
N GLN A 83 4.58 5.97 37.63
CA GLN A 83 5.75 5.12 37.83
C GLN A 83 7.02 5.75 37.25
N MET A 84 6.96 6.26 36.03
CA MET A 84 8.11 6.91 35.38
C MET A 84 8.46 8.26 35.98
N SER A 85 7.48 8.92 36.62
CA SER A 85 7.73 10.10 37.45
C SER A 85 8.32 9.77 38.83
N GLY A 86 8.52 8.49 39.16
CA GLY A 86 9.07 8.04 40.45
C GLY A 86 8.08 8.13 41.62
N ARG A 87 6.80 8.44 41.38
CA ARG A 87 5.78 8.55 42.43
C ARG A 87 5.26 7.19 42.86
N TRP A 88 5.17 6.24 41.93
CA TRP A 88 4.64 4.88 42.18
C TRP A 88 5.69 3.80 41.93
N LYS A 89 5.62 2.70 42.71
CA LYS A 89 6.54 1.56 42.56
C LYS A 89 6.14 0.67 41.38
N ILE A 90 7.14 0.15 40.66
CA ILE A 90 6.97 -0.84 39.59
C ILE A 90 7.21 -2.23 40.17
N LYS A 91 6.17 -3.07 40.21
CA LYS A 91 6.25 -4.43 40.78
C LYS A 91 6.45 -5.53 39.74
N HIS A 92 5.93 -5.36 38.53
CA HIS A 92 5.96 -6.39 37.49
C HIS A 92 7.36 -6.48 36.86
N PRO A 93 8.01 -7.67 36.82
CA PRO A 93 9.38 -7.83 36.32
C PRO A 93 9.59 -7.30 34.90
N ASP A 94 8.70 -7.63 33.96
CA ASP A 94 8.84 -7.14 32.57
C ASP A 94 8.73 -5.62 32.46
N MET A 95 7.83 -5.01 33.24
CA MET A 95 7.72 -3.55 33.30
C MET A 95 8.96 -2.92 33.96
N GLN A 96 9.59 -3.58 34.94
CA GLN A 96 10.84 -3.09 35.53
C GLN A 96 11.96 -3.03 34.48
N GLN A 97 12.06 -4.05 33.62
CA GLN A 97 13.05 -4.06 32.53
C GLN A 97 12.79 -2.93 31.53
N LEU A 98 11.55 -2.77 31.07
CA LEU A 98 11.18 -1.69 30.14
C LEU A 98 11.35 -0.31 30.77
N ALA A 99 11.04 -0.14 32.06
CA ALA A 99 11.26 1.12 32.76
C ALA A 99 12.74 1.48 32.87
N LEU A 100 13.62 0.50 33.13
CA LEU A 100 15.06 0.71 33.13
C LEU A 100 15.57 1.16 31.75
N GLN A 101 15.07 0.53 30.67
CA GLN A 101 15.39 0.95 29.31
C GLN A 101 14.92 2.38 29.03
N ALA A 102 13.67 2.71 29.34
CA ALA A 102 13.12 4.06 29.19
C ALA A 102 13.95 5.11 29.98
N GLN A 103 14.37 4.78 31.21
CA GLN A 103 15.23 5.65 32.01
C GLN A 103 16.64 5.83 31.42
N GLN A 104 17.22 4.78 30.86
CA GLN A 104 18.53 4.86 30.20
C GLN A 104 18.48 5.76 28.96
N ILE A 105 17.42 5.68 28.17
CA ILE A 105 17.19 6.56 27.02
C ILE A 105 16.95 8.00 27.49
N ALA A 106 16.07 8.19 28.49
CA ALA A 106 15.75 9.51 29.04
C ALA A 106 16.96 10.27 29.57
N ARG A 107 17.97 9.58 30.12
CA ARG A 107 19.23 10.18 30.59
C ARG A 107 20.13 10.70 29.47
N LYS A 108 19.92 10.24 28.23
CA LYS A 108 20.67 10.68 27.05
C LYS A 108 20.00 11.87 26.33
N LEU A 109 18.78 12.22 26.75
CA LEU A 109 18.02 13.37 26.25
C LEU A 109 18.31 14.62 27.09
N GLY A 110 18.03 15.81 26.54
CA GLY A 110 18.21 17.09 27.24
C GLY A 110 17.32 17.24 28.49
N GLY A 111 16.21 16.52 28.54
CA GLY A 111 15.33 16.41 29.71
C GLY A 111 14.03 15.73 29.34
N VAL A 112 13.41 15.01 30.29
CA VAL A 112 12.15 14.29 30.06
C VAL A 112 11.15 14.60 31.18
N ARG A 113 9.92 14.93 30.81
CA ARG A 113 8.78 15.07 31.72
C ARG A 113 7.66 14.12 31.28
N TYR A 114 6.96 13.52 32.24
CA TYR A 114 5.81 12.65 31.98
C TYR A 114 4.52 13.36 32.40
N THR A 115 3.56 13.42 31.49
CA THR A 115 2.24 14.06 31.66
C THR A 115 1.15 13.04 31.35
N TRP A 116 0.17 12.93 32.25
CA TRP A 116 -1.03 12.16 31.97
C TRP A 116 -2.01 13.00 31.15
N VAL A 117 -2.60 12.41 30.11
CA VAL A 117 -3.62 13.04 29.28
C VAL A 117 -4.89 12.17 29.22
N PRO A 118 -6.09 12.75 29.04
CA PRO A 118 -7.29 11.96 28.78
C PRO A 118 -7.15 11.14 27.49
N ARG A 119 -7.76 9.94 27.44
CA ARG A 119 -7.73 9.05 26.26
C ARG A 119 -8.17 9.73 24.95
N ALA A 120 -9.14 10.63 25.02
CA ALA A 120 -9.59 11.41 23.86
C ALA A 120 -8.49 12.28 23.22
N GLN A 121 -7.40 12.52 23.95
CA GLN A 121 -6.23 13.29 23.50
C GLN A 121 -5.05 12.40 23.09
N ASN A 122 -5.14 11.06 23.21
CA ASN A 122 -4.08 10.11 22.84
C ASN A 122 -4.48 9.20 21.64
N GLY A 123 -5.49 9.60 20.87
CA GLY A 123 -6.08 8.75 19.83
C GLY A 123 -5.11 8.33 18.70
N ALA A 124 -4.08 9.13 18.42
CA ALA A 124 -3.08 8.80 17.40
C ALA A 124 -2.19 7.61 17.83
N ALA A 125 -1.76 7.58 19.09
CA ALA A 125 -0.97 6.47 19.63
C ALA A 125 -1.83 5.20 19.78
N ASP A 126 -3.09 5.33 20.21
CA ASP A 126 -4.06 4.23 20.27
C ASP A 126 -4.29 3.59 18.89
N ALA A 127 -4.45 4.41 17.84
CA ALA A 127 -4.60 3.92 16.48
C ALA A 127 -3.36 3.14 15.99
N LEU A 128 -2.16 3.61 16.32
CA LEU A 128 -0.91 2.91 16.01
C LEU A 128 -0.81 1.57 16.77
N ALA A 129 -1.17 1.54 18.05
CA ALA A 129 -1.17 0.31 18.85
C ALA A 129 -2.16 -0.72 18.29
N ASN A 130 -3.34 -0.30 17.87
CA ASN A 130 -4.32 -1.16 17.20
C ASN A 130 -3.79 -1.69 15.86
N SER A 131 -3.19 -0.82 15.03
CA SER A 131 -2.55 -1.23 13.77
C SER A 131 -1.51 -2.33 13.98
N ALA A 132 -0.66 -2.20 15.01
CA ALA A 132 0.33 -3.19 15.37
C ALA A 132 -0.28 -4.53 15.82
N MET A 133 -1.33 -4.50 16.63
CA MET A 133 -2.06 -5.71 17.05
C MET A 133 -2.77 -6.40 15.87
N ASP A 134 -3.16 -5.65 14.86
CA ASP A 134 -3.82 -6.14 13.65
C ASP A 134 -2.79 -6.53 12.54
N GLY A 135 -1.51 -6.65 12.90
CA GLY A 135 -0.46 -7.16 12.01
C GLY A 135 0.15 -6.13 11.04
N LYS A 136 -0.09 -4.83 11.28
CA LYS A 136 0.40 -3.72 10.45
C LYS A 136 1.38 -2.84 11.26
N PRO A 137 2.66 -3.23 11.39
CA PRO A 137 3.65 -2.41 12.06
C PRO A 137 3.96 -1.12 11.28
N VAL A 138 4.39 -0.09 11.99
CA VAL A 138 4.73 1.23 11.43
C VAL A 138 6.13 1.64 11.92
N HIS A 139 6.98 2.08 11.01
CA HIS A 139 8.23 2.74 11.33
C HIS A 139 8.46 3.86 10.33
N ARG A 140 8.27 5.11 10.74
CA ARG A 140 8.40 6.29 9.86
C ARG A 140 9.19 7.38 10.57
N ASP A 141 10.14 7.97 9.86
CA ASP A 141 10.90 9.14 10.29
C ASP A 141 10.55 10.30 9.37
N LEU A 142 9.69 11.20 9.86
CA LEU A 142 9.07 12.30 9.12
C LEU A 142 9.80 13.64 9.34
N ALA A 143 10.76 13.68 10.27
CA ALA A 143 11.61 14.85 10.49
C ALA A 143 12.51 15.20 9.29
N ALA A 144 12.66 14.28 8.34
CA ALA A 144 13.41 14.47 7.09
C ALA A 144 12.61 15.20 6.00
N GLU A 145 11.33 15.54 6.21
CA GLU A 145 10.58 16.40 5.28
C GLU A 145 10.65 17.87 5.73
N PRO A 146 11.20 18.81 4.93
CA PRO A 146 11.24 20.21 5.31
C PRO A 146 9.85 20.85 5.25
N SER A 147 9.45 21.49 6.35
CA SER A 147 8.41 22.52 6.35
C SER A 147 8.95 23.73 5.60
N ALA A 148 8.33 24.09 4.48
CA ALA A 148 8.64 25.29 3.74
C ALA A 148 8.47 26.54 4.62
N ALA A 149 9.54 27.31 4.78
CA ALA A 149 9.49 28.74 5.06
C ALA A 149 10.46 29.40 4.09
N GLU A 150 9.99 30.47 3.43
CA GLU A 150 10.66 31.22 2.38
C GLU A 150 11.97 31.86 2.87
N ASP A 151 12.89 32.06 1.92
CA ASP A 151 14.18 32.77 1.99
C ASP A 151 15.34 32.13 2.76
N ASP A 152 16.12 31.27 2.06
CA ASP A 152 17.58 31.46 1.96
C ASP A 152 18.14 30.65 0.78
N VAL A 153 18.74 31.33 -0.20
CA VAL A 153 19.34 30.71 -1.38
C VAL A 153 20.73 30.19 -1.02
N GLN A 154 20.84 28.88 -0.74
CA GLN A 154 22.09 28.15 -0.87
C GLN A 154 22.05 27.23 -2.11
N PRO A 155 23.20 26.91 -2.72
CA PRO A 155 23.25 26.34 -4.06
C PRO A 155 22.52 25.00 -4.08
N VAL A 156 21.41 24.99 -4.82
CA VAL A 156 20.54 23.83 -4.98
C VAL A 156 21.38 22.68 -5.52
N HIS A 157 21.59 21.63 -4.73
CA HIS A 157 21.75 20.33 -5.35
C HIS A 157 20.38 20.06 -5.95
N GLN A 158 20.19 20.41 -7.22
CA GLN A 158 18.90 20.30 -7.89
C GLN A 158 18.39 18.88 -7.62
N PRO A 159 17.28 18.71 -6.86
CA PRO A 159 16.69 17.39 -6.77
C PRO A 159 16.47 16.95 -8.21
N ALA A 160 16.87 15.71 -8.51
CA ALA A 160 16.72 15.17 -9.86
C ALA A 160 15.30 15.51 -10.32
N PRO A 161 15.14 16.10 -11.52
CA PRO A 161 13.84 16.60 -11.97
C PRO A 161 12.80 15.48 -11.80
N VAL A 162 11.66 15.81 -11.19
CA VAL A 162 10.61 14.81 -10.95
C VAL A 162 10.20 14.24 -12.30
N VAL A 163 10.45 12.95 -12.44
CA VAL A 163 10.16 12.23 -13.68
C VAL A 163 8.77 11.64 -13.57
N THR A 164 7.93 11.85 -14.58
CA THR A 164 6.59 11.27 -14.66
C THR A 164 6.58 10.14 -15.68
N THR A 165 6.30 8.92 -15.24
CA THR A 165 5.98 7.80 -16.12
C THR A 165 4.47 7.70 -16.25
N VAL A 166 3.94 7.57 -17.45
CA VAL A 166 2.49 7.39 -17.67
C VAL A 166 2.26 5.96 -18.14
N THR A 167 1.37 5.23 -17.47
CA THR A 167 0.94 3.91 -17.91
C THR A 167 -0.49 3.97 -18.44
N HIS A 168 -0.67 3.67 -19.72
CA HIS A 168 -1.97 3.34 -20.30
C HIS A 168 -2.21 1.85 -20.11
N LEU A 169 -3.32 1.48 -19.49
CA LEU A 169 -3.66 0.10 -19.18
C LEU A 169 -4.74 -0.35 -20.14
N LEU A 170 -4.45 -1.33 -20.99
CA LEU A 170 -5.38 -1.88 -21.97
C LEU A 170 -5.78 -3.28 -21.57
N ARG A 171 -7.09 -3.51 -21.37
CA ARG A 171 -7.58 -4.89 -21.25
C ARG A 171 -7.53 -5.54 -22.63
N HIS A 172 -7.17 -6.82 -22.69
CA HIS A 172 -7.29 -7.58 -23.95
C HIS A 172 -8.69 -7.45 -24.60
N GLY A 173 -8.74 -7.58 -25.92
CA GLY A 173 -10.00 -7.66 -26.67
C GLY A 173 -10.81 -8.93 -26.31
N GLN A 174 -12.06 -8.99 -26.76
CA GLN A 174 -12.94 -10.12 -26.44
C GLN A 174 -12.36 -11.48 -26.85
N THR A 175 -12.64 -12.47 -26.00
CA THR A 175 -12.53 -13.90 -26.30
C THR A 175 -13.92 -14.51 -26.35
N GLU A 176 -14.04 -15.75 -26.81
CA GLU A 176 -15.33 -16.49 -26.80
C GLU A 176 -15.96 -16.59 -25.39
N HIS A 177 -15.16 -16.50 -24.33
CA HIS A 177 -15.63 -16.53 -22.94
C HIS A 177 -16.19 -15.20 -22.44
N THR A 178 -15.88 -14.09 -23.11
CA THR A 178 -16.18 -12.75 -22.59
C THR A 178 -17.68 -12.44 -22.55
N PRO A 179 -18.48 -12.73 -23.60
CA PRO A 179 -19.93 -12.49 -23.57
C PRO A 179 -20.64 -13.26 -22.46
N GLU A 180 -20.20 -14.49 -22.19
CA GLU A 180 -20.76 -15.37 -21.15
C GLU A 180 -20.19 -15.10 -19.76
N ARG A 181 -19.26 -14.15 -19.63
CA ARG A 181 -18.57 -13.79 -18.37
C ARG A 181 -18.01 -15.00 -17.63
N ARG A 182 -17.43 -15.95 -18.39
CA ARG A 182 -16.77 -17.13 -17.81
C ARG A 182 -15.46 -16.73 -17.14
N PHE A 183 -15.17 -17.34 -15.99
CA PHE A 183 -13.88 -17.17 -15.33
C PHE A 183 -12.75 -17.62 -16.26
N SER A 184 -11.84 -16.70 -16.58
CA SER A 184 -10.76 -16.93 -17.54
C SER A 184 -9.46 -16.41 -16.96
N GLY A 185 -8.73 -17.29 -16.28
CA GLY A 185 -7.45 -16.99 -15.64
C GLY A 185 -6.29 -17.35 -16.54
N ARG A 186 -5.69 -18.50 -16.28
CA ARG A 186 -4.55 -19.08 -17.00
C ARG A 186 -4.95 -19.87 -18.25
N ASN A 187 -6.23 -20.14 -18.47
CA ASN A 187 -6.68 -20.72 -19.74
C ASN A 187 -6.19 -19.91 -20.97
N ASP A 188 -5.59 -20.63 -21.93
CA ASP A 188 -4.95 -20.03 -23.10
C ASP A 188 -5.97 -19.83 -24.25
N LEU A 189 -6.75 -18.76 -24.14
CA LEU A 189 -7.79 -18.41 -25.11
C LEU A 189 -7.25 -17.42 -26.17
N PRO A 190 -7.55 -17.61 -27.46
CA PRO A 190 -7.33 -16.60 -28.49
C PRO A 190 -8.37 -15.47 -28.41
N LEU A 191 -8.11 -14.39 -29.15
CA LEU A 191 -9.14 -13.39 -29.44
C LEU A 191 -10.23 -13.97 -30.34
N SER A 192 -11.48 -13.54 -30.11
CA SER A 192 -12.58 -13.74 -31.06
C SER A 192 -12.41 -12.83 -32.29
N LEU A 193 -13.27 -12.98 -33.29
CA LEU A 193 -13.29 -12.05 -34.43
C LEU A 193 -13.55 -10.61 -33.97
N THR A 194 -14.53 -10.41 -33.07
CA THR A 194 -14.81 -9.11 -32.45
C THR A 194 -13.60 -8.60 -31.69
N GLY A 195 -12.92 -9.45 -30.91
CA GLY A 195 -11.75 -9.05 -30.13
C GLY A 195 -10.58 -8.54 -30.98
N ARG A 196 -10.41 -9.06 -32.21
CA ARG A 196 -9.40 -8.55 -33.14
C ARG A 196 -9.75 -7.17 -33.67
N VAL A 197 -11.01 -6.93 -34.03
CA VAL A 197 -11.50 -5.59 -34.46
C VAL A 197 -11.37 -4.57 -33.32
N GLU A 198 -11.69 -4.98 -32.09
CA GLU A 198 -11.50 -4.15 -30.90
C GLU A 198 -10.02 -3.79 -30.68
N ALA A 199 -9.10 -4.76 -30.85
CA ALA A 199 -7.67 -4.52 -30.73
C ALA A 199 -7.13 -3.58 -31.83
N GLU A 200 -7.63 -3.68 -33.06
CA GLU A 200 -7.31 -2.76 -34.15
C GLU A 200 -7.75 -1.33 -33.81
N ALA A 201 -8.99 -1.17 -33.34
CA ALA A 201 -9.53 0.12 -32.90
C ALA A 201 -8.74 0.71 -31.71
N ALA A 202 -8.34 -0.13 -30.76
CA ALA A 202 -7.46 0.27 -29.66
C ALA A 202 -6.09 0.72 -30.17
N GLY A 203 -5.56 0.10 -31.23
CA GLY A 203 -4.32 0.50 -31.90
C GLY A 203 -4.39 1.92 -32.47
N VAL A 204 -5.49 2.24 -33.17
CA VAL A 204 -5.75 3.60 -33.67
C VAL A 204 -5.82 4.61 -32.52
N ARG A 205 -6.50 4.27 -31.43
CA ARG A 205 -6.57 5.12 -30.24
C ARG A 205 -5.21 5.33 -29.59
N ALA A 206 -4.41 4.27 -29.48
CA ALA A 206 -3.09 4.31 -28.85
C ALA A 206 -2.11 5.24 -29.59
N ALA A 207 -2.24 5.37 -30.92
CA ALA A 207 -1.39 6.26 -31.71
C ALA A 207 -1.46 7.74 -31.27
N ALA A 208 -2.58 8.17 -30.69
CA ALA A 208 -2.76 9.52 -30.17
C ALA A 208 -2.23 9.73 -28.74
N LEU A 209 -1.75 8.67 -28.07
CA LEU A 209 -1.34 8.71 -26.66
C LEU A 209 0.16 8.90 -26.45
N GLY A 210 0.96 8.94 -27.53
CA GLY A 210 2.42 9.10 -27.43
C GLY A 210 3.11 7.90 -26.77
N ILE A 211 2.61 6.69 -26.99
CA ILE A 211 3.19 5.46 -26.46
C ILE A 211 4.62 5.27 -26.98
N GLU A 212 5.55 4.99 -26.07
CA GLU A 212 6.97 4.73 -26.38
C GLU A 212 7.37 3.28 -26.12
N VAL A 213 6.60 2.56 -25.28
CA VAL A 213 6.89 1.19 -24.87
C VAL A 213 5.59 0.41 -24.77
N VAL A 214 5.58 -0.83 -25.27
CA VAL A 214 4.47 -1.77 -25.08
C VAL A 214 4.97 -2.96 -24.24
N VAL A 215 4.30 -3.19 -23.11
CA VAL A 215 4.54 -4.34 -22.24
C VAL A 215 3.24 -5.13 -22.10
N ALA A 216 3.28 -6.45 -22.19
CA ALA A 216 2.08 -7.28 -22.17
C ALA A 216 2.22 -8.52 -21.31
N SER A 217 1.08 -9.02 -20.82
CA SER A 217 0.99 -10.38 -20.33
C SER A 217 1.26 -11.38 -21.47
N PRO A 218 1.97 -12.50 -21.19
CA PRO A 218 2.32 -13.49 -22.22
C PRO A 218 1.14 -14.34 -22.72
N LEU A 219 -0.02 -14.33 -22.04
CA LEU A 219 -1.18 -15.12 -22.42
C LEU A 219 -1.67 -14.74 -23.83
N ARG A 220 -2.19 -15.72 -24.58
CA ARG A 220 -2.45 -15.54 -25.99
C ARG A 220 -3.38 -14.37 -26.33
N ARG A 221 -4.49 -14.18 -25.61
CA ARG A 221 -5.40 -13.03 -25.80
C ARG A 221 -4.73 -11.67 -25.62
N THR A 222 -3.85 -11.53 -24.63
CA THR A 222 -3.10 -10.28 -24.39
C THR A 222 -1.98 -10.12 -25.40
N ARG A 223 -1.30 -11.21 -25.78
CA ARG A 223 -0.30 -11.22 -26.84
C ARG A 223 -0.88 -10.77 -28.17
N GLU A 224 -1.97 -11.40 -28.64
CA GLU A 224 -2.64 -11.01 -29.89
C GLU A 224 -3.09 -9.54 -29.85
N THR A 225 -3.67 -9.08 -28.73
CA THR A 225 -4.06 -7.66 -28.57
C THR A 225 -2.84 -6.74 -28.66
N ALA A 226 -1.77 -7.06 -27.92
CA ALA A 226 -0.57 -6.24 -27.85
C ALA A 226 0.16 -6.19 -29.19
N GLU A 227 0.25 -7.30 -29.92
CA GLU A 227 0.89 -7.38 -31.22
C GLU A 227 0.13 -6.55 -32.27
N ILE A 228 -1.21 -6.60 -32.28
CA ILE A 228 -2.04 -5.76 -33.16
C ILE A 228 -1.81 -4.27 -32.87
N VAL A 229 -1.86 -3.87 -31.59
CA VAL A 229 -1.66 -2.47 -31.19
C VAL A 229 -0.23 -2.01 -31.48
N ALA A 230 0.77 -2.83 -31.15
CA ALA A 230 2.17 -2.50 -31.35
C ALA A 230 2.54 -2.40 -32.83
N ALA A 231 1.92 -3.20 -33.70
CA ALA A 231 2.05 -3.07 -35.16
C ALA A 231 1.55 -1.71 -35.66
N ALA A 232 0.43 -1.20 -35.13
CA ALA A 232 -0.07 0.14 -35.47
C ALA A 232 0.85 1.27 -34.98
N LEU A 233 1.60 1.03 -33.91
CA LEU A 233 2.55 1.99 -33.32
C LEU A 233 3.98 1.87 -33.90
N GLY A 234 4.29 0.78 -34.60
CA GLY A 234 5.65 0.47 -35.04
C GLY A 234 6.62 0.14 -33.89
N LEU A 235 6.11 -0.42 -32.78
CA LEU A 235 6.89 -0.73 -31.57
C LEU A 235 7.02 -2.25 -31.36
N PRO A 236 8.08 -2.74 -30.69
CA PRO A 236 8.14 -4.11 -30.20
C PRO A 236 7.27 -4.31 -28.94
N VAL A 237 6.95 -5.57 -28.63
CA VAL A 237 6.25 -5.96 -27.40
C VAL A 237 7.24 -6.62 -26.44
N GLU A 238 7.37 -6.06 -25.22
CA GLU A 238 8.00 -6.72 -24.08
C GLU A 238 6.96 -7.58 -23.35
N PHE A 239 7.32 -8.77 -22.87
CA PHE A 239 6.41 -9.63 -22.10
C PHE A 239 6.82 -9.69 -20.63
N ASP A 240 5.83 -9.65 -19.73
CA ASP A 240 6.02 -9.80 -18.28
C ASP A 240 5.03 -10.82 -17.71
N ASP A 241 5.55 -11.91 -17.17
CA ASP A 241 4.77 -13.02 -16.60
C ASP A 241 3.96 -12.60 -15.36
N GLU A 242 4.34 -11.52 -14.67
CA GLU A 242 3.60 -11.04 -13.50
C GLU A 242 2.36 -10.21 -13.87
N LEU A 243 2.14 -9.93 -15.17
CA LEU A 243 0.94 -9.27 -15.69
C LEU A 243 -0.19 -10.24 -16.07
N VAL A 244 -0.02 -11.56 -15.87
CA VAL A 244 -1.07 -12.56 -16.16
C VAL A 244 -2.33 -12.36 -15.29
N GLU A 245 -3.47 -12.83 -15.77
CA GLU A 245 -4.71 -12.78 -14.99
C GLU A 245 -4.61 -13.62 -13.71
N LEU A 246 -5.50 -13.34 -12.77
CA LEU A 246 -5.74 -14.18 -11.61
C LEU A 246 -6.02 -15.63 -12.01
N ASP A 247 -5.32 -16.57 -11.39
CA ASP A 247 -5.63 -17.99 -11.53
C ASP A 247 -6.90 -18.34 -10.76
N PHE A 248 -7.97 -18.72 -11.49
CA PHE A 248 -9.25 -19.05 -10.88
C PHE A 248 -9.36 -20.52 -10.47
N GLY A 249 -8.31 -21.34 -10.70
CA GLY A 249 -8.26 -22.75 -10.33
C GLY A 249 -9.49 -23.52 -10.83
N ASP A 250 -10.17 -24.20 -9.90
CA ASP A 250 -11.36 -25.02 -10.18
C ASP A 250 -12.55 -24.23 -10.77
N LEU A 251 -12.53 -22.89 -10.72
CA LEU A 251 -13.60 -22.06 -11.30
C LEU A 251 -13.38 -21.75 -12.79
N GLU A 252 -12.21 -22.05 -13.36
CA GLU A 252 -11.90 -21.72 -14.74
C GLU A 252 -12.89 -22.32 -15.75
N GLY A 253 -13.26 -21.52 -16.75
CA GLY A 253 -14.21 -21.90 -17.80
C GLY A 253 -15.67 -21.93 -17.36
N LEU A 254 -15.98 -21.82 -16.06
CA LEU A 254 -17.36 -21.78 -15.58
C LEU A 254 -17.94 -20.38 -15.72
N THR A 255 -19.24 -20.29 -16.03
CA THR A 255 -20.01 -19.07 -15.77
C THR A 255 -20.17 -18.86 -14.26
N PHE A 256 -20.53 -17.65 -13.85
CA PHE A 256 -20.77 -17.36 -12.43
C PHE A 256 -21.85 -18.27 -11.81
N ASP A 257 -22.93 -18.56 -12.53
CA ASP A 257 -24.01 -19.43 -12.04
C ASP A 257 -23.58 -20.90 -11.94
N GLU A 258 -22.83 -21.40 -12.92
CA GLU A 258 -22.25 -22.75 -12.85
C GLU A 258 -21.27 -22.89 -11.69
N ALA A 259 -20.39 -21.90 -11.50
CA ALA A 259 -19.44 -21.85 -10.39
C ALA A 259 -20.17 -21.83 -9.04
N ARG A 260 -21.23 -21.02 -8.91
CA ARG A 260 -22.04 -20.94 -7.69
C ARG A 260 -22.79 -22.24 -7.41
N ALA A 261 -23.25 -22.95 -8.43
CA ALA A 261 -23.93 -24.24 -8.29
C ALA A 261 -22.96 -25.37 -7.91
N ARG A 262 -21.77 -25.42 -8.52
CA ARG A 262 -20.78 -26.50 -8.31
C ARG A 262 -19.89 -26.28 -7.07
N HIS A 263 -19.54 -25.02 -6.79
CA HIS A 263 -18.59 -24.64 -5.74
C HIS A 263 -19.10 -23.47 -4.87
N PRO A 264 -20.28 -23.58 -4.22
CA PRO A 264 -20.96 -22.45 -3.57
C PRO A 264 -20.12 -21.78 -2.46
N LEU A 265 -19.40 -22.56 -1.65
CA LEU A 265 -18.55 -22.03 -0.58
C LEU A 265 -17.30 -21.35 -1.12
N ALA A 266 -16.70 -21.90 -2.17
CA ALA A 266 -15.52 -21.33 -2.81
C ALA A 266 -15.86 -19.96 -3.41
N VAL A 267 -16.92 -19.88 -4.23
CA VAL A 267 -17.40 -18.63 -4.82
C VAL A 267 -17.73 -17.59 -3.75
N ARG A 268 -18.46 -17.98 -2.69
CA ARG A 268 -18.83 -17.05 -1.62
C ARG A 268 -17.62 -16.44 -0.93
N ARG A 269 -16.61 -17.24 -0.57
CA ARG A 269 -15.41 -16.76 0.14
C ARG A 269 -14.51 -15.94 -0.77
N PHE A 270 -14.23 -16.47 -1.96
CA PHE A 270 -13.41 -15.80 -2.97
C PHE A 270 -13.96 -14.43 -3.36
N MET A 271 -15.29 -14.27 -3.43
CA MET A 271 -15.91 -12.98 -3.74
C MET A 271 -16.04 -12.02 -2.56
N GLY A 272 -15.83 -12.50 -1.33
CA GLY A 272 -15.96 -11.70 -0.11
C GLY A 272 -14.63 -11.28 0.52
N GLU A 273 -13.54 -11.99 0.22
CA GLU A 273 -12.25 -11.82 0.89
C GLU A 273 -11.10 -11.85 -0.13
N VAL A 274 -10.34 -10.76 -0.21
CA VAL A 274 -9.23 -10.61 -1.17
C VAL A 274 -8.05 -11.56 -0.90
N THR A 275 -7.95 -12.11 0.31
CA THR A 275 -6.89 -13.03 0.74
C THR A 275 -7.24 -14.50 0.55
N VAL A 276 -8.44 -14.81 0.05
CA VAL A 276 -8.89 -16.19 -0.13
C VAL A 276 -8.84 -16.55 -1.61
N ALA A 277 -8.12 -17.63 -1.94
CA ALA A 277 -8.05 -18.18 -3.28
C ALA A 277 -9.24 -19.11 -3.57
N ALA A 278 -9.61 -19.21 -4.85
CA ALA A 278 -10.37 -20.37 -5.31
C ALA A 278 -9.52 -21.65 -5.14
N PRO A 279 -10.12 -22.84 -4.93
CA PRO A 279 -9.36 -24.09 -4.89
C PRO A 279 -8.49 -24.26 -6.13
N GLY A 280 -7.19 -24.51 -5.93
CA GLY A 280 -6.22 -24.65 -7.01
C GLY A 280 -5.79 -23.36 -7.70
N GLY A 281 -6.27 -22.19 -7.24
CA GLY A 281 -5.98 -20.89 -7.85
C GLY A 281 -5.15 -19.95 -6.96
N GLU A 282 -5.19 -18.67 -7.32
CA GLU A 282 -4.54 -17.56 -6.61
C GLU A 282 -5.60 -16.74 -5.83
N SER A 283 -5.18 -16.02 -4.79
CA SER A 283 -6.00 -14.96 -4.19
C SER A 283 -5.74 -13.62 -4.88
N ILE A 284 -6.64 -12.64 -4.70
CA ILE A 284 -6.43 -11.28 -5.19
C ILE A 284 -5.16 -10.67 -4.57
N ALA A 285 -4.89 -10.97 -3.30
CA ALA A 285 -3.67 -10.52 -2.60
C ALA A 285 -2.39 -11.08 -3.24
N ASP A 286 -2.40 -12.35 -3.70
CA ASP A 286 -1.26 -12.94 -4.41
C ASP A 286 -0.99 -12.21 -5.73
N VAL A 287 -2.06 -11.89 -6.48
CA VAL A 287 -1.97 -11.10 -7.71
C VAL A 287 -1.45 -9.68 -7.41
N SER A 288 -1.93 -9.06 -6.33
CA SER A 288 -1.50 -7.73 -5.89
C SER A 288 0.01 -7.68 -5.65
N ALA A 289 0.56 -8.69 -4.97
CA ALA A 289 1.99 -8.80 -4.71
C ALA A 289 2.84 -8.86 -6.00
N ARG A 290 2.49 -9.75 -6.94
CA ARG A 290 3.24 -9.86 -8.22
C ARG A 290 3.02 -8.65 -9.14
N VAL A 291 1.82 -8.08 -9.18
CA VAL A 291 1.54 -6.87 -9.98
C VAL A 291 2.29 -5.66 -9.42
N ALA A 292 2.49 -5.57 -8.10
CA ALA A 292 3.36 -4.56 -7.51
C ALA A 292 4.82 -4.70 -7.97
N GLY A 293 5.31 -5.94 -8.09
CA GLY A 293 6.62 -6.27 -8.69
C GLY A 293 6.73 -5.81 -10.14
N ALA A 294 5.76 -6.17 -10.98
CA ALA A 294 5.67 -5.73 -12.38
C ALA A 294 5.64 -4.20 -12.50
N ARG A 295 4.80 -3.53 -11.71
CA ARG A 295 4.72 -2.06 -11.67
C ARG A 295 6.08 -1.46 -11.34
N HIS A 296 6.75 -1.95 -10.31
CA HIS A 296 8.08 -1.44 -9.93
C HIS A 296 9.10 -1.59 -11.07
N ARG A 297 9.15 -2.75 -11.74
CA ARG A 297 10.03 -2.96 -12.91
C ARG A 297 9.71 -2.02 -14.06
N VAL A 298 8.43 -1.84 -14.39
CA VAL A 298 7.99 -0.94 -15.47
C VAL A 298 8.40 0.51 -15.15
N LEU A 299 8.11 0.99 -13.94
CA LEU A 299 8.40 2.37 -13.55
C LEU A 299 9.90 2.66 -13.47
N THR A 300 10.71 1.67 -13.06
CA THR A 300 12.17 1.83 -12.97
C THR A 300 12.84 1.75 -14.34
N ARG A 301 12.53 0.74 -15.16
CA ARG A 301 13.12 0.53 -16.48
C ARG A 301 12.71 1.59 -17.50
N HIS A 302 11.49 2.10 -17.38
CA HIS A 302 10.87 3.03 -18.33
C HIS A 302 10.54 4.37 -17.68
N ALA A 303 11.38 4.82 -16.76
CA ALA A 303 11.24 6.10 -16.08
C ALA A 303 11.09 7.25 -17.10
N GLY A 304 10.01 8.04 -16.97
CA GLY A 304 9.77 9.23 -17.80
C GLY A 304 9.09 8.96 -19.12
N LYS A 305 8.78 7.70 -19.42
CA LYS A 305 8.16 7.30 -20.67
C LYS A 305 6.66 7.14 -20.53
N THR A 306 5.99 7.11 -21.68
CA THR A 306 4.60 6.66 -21.80
C THR A 306 4.56 5.18 -22.20
N VAL A 307 4.06 4.34 -21.30
CA VAL A 307 4.04 2.88 -21.44
C VAL A 307 2.61 2.39 -21.63
N LEU A 308 2.38 1.55 -22.64
CA LEU A 308 1.15 0.78 -22.77
C LEU A 308 1.33 -0.59 -22.10
N LEU A 309 0.49 -0.90 -21.12
CA LEU A 309 0.41 -2.19 -20.44
C LEU A 309 -0.84 -2.94 -20.90
N VAL A 310 -0.64 -4.05 -21.62
CA VAL A 310 -1.74 -4.90 -22.10
C VAL A 310 -1.92 -6.10 -21.17
N SER A 311 -3.05 -6.15 -20.46
CA SER A 311 -3.28 -7.13 -19.39
C SER A 311 -4.77 -7.49 -19.29
N HIS A 312 -5.20 -7.88 -18.10
CA HIS A 312 -6.49 -8.49 -17.80
C HIS A 312 -7.22 -7.71 -16.71
N VAL A 313 -8.39 -8.19 -16.31
CA VAL A 313 -9.28 -7.45 -15.41
C VAL A 313 -8.65 -7.25 -14.03
N THR A 314 -8.11 -8.30 -13.40
CA THR A 314 -7.60 -8.20 -12.02
C THR A 314 -6.32 -7.36 -11.93
N PRO A 315 -5.27 -7.59 -12.75
CA PRO A 315 -4.07 -6.76 -12.70
C PRO A 315 -4.33 -5.29 -12.99
N ILE A 316 -5.19 -4.95 -13.97
CA ILE A 316 -5.50 -3.55 -14.29
C ILE A 316 -6.20 -2.87 -13.11
N LYS A 317 -7.15 -3.56 -12.46
CA LYS A 317 -7.81 -3.03 -11.27
C LYS A 317 -6.85 -2.81 -10.10
N LEU A 318 -5.85 -3.68 -9.93
CA LEU A 318 -4.83 -3.53 -8.88
C LEU A 318 -3.84 -2.41 -9.19
N LEU A 319 -3.51 -2.19 -10.47
CA LEU A 319 -2.75 -1.00 -10.90
C LEU A 319 -3.55 0.30 -10.68
N LEU A 320 -4.87 0.27 -10.88
CA LEU A 320 -5.76 1.38 -10.52
C LEU A 320 -5.82 1.59 -9.00
N ALA A 321 -5.92 0.51 -8.20
CA ALA A 321 -5.91 0.57 -6.74
C ALA A 321 -4.65 1.29 -6.24
N ALA A 322 -3.51 0.87 -6.75
CA ALA A 322 -2.22 1.50 -6.52
C ALA A 322 -2.18 2.98 -6.90
N GLY A 323 -2.71 3.32 -8.08
CA GLY A 323 -2.77 4.70 -8.56
C GLY A 323 -3.67 5.61 -7.72
N LEU A 324 -4.71 5.05 -7.11
CA LEU A 324 -5.64 5.75 -6.21
C LEU A 324 -5.17 5.77 -4.75
N GLY A 325 -4.20 4.94 -4.37
CA GLY A 325 -3.78 4.76 -2.98
C GLY A 325 -4.83 4.06 -2.12
N VAL A 326 -5.61 3.15 -2.69
CA VAL A 326 -6.67 2.40 -1.99
C VAL A 326 -6.34 0.90 -1.89
N GLY A 327 -7.10 0.18 -1.06
CA GLY A 327 -6.93 -1.27 -0.89
C GLY A 327 -7.45 -2.09 -2.07
N ASP A 328 -7.08 -3.38 -2.06
CA ASP A 328 -7.40 -4.34 -3.11
C ASP A 328 -8.91 -4.62 -3.26
N ASP A 329 -9.74 -4.26 -2.28
CA ASP A 329 -11.20 -4.43 -2.33
C ASP A 329 -11.86 -3.66 -3.49
N VAL A 330 -11.15 -2.67 -4.05
CA VAL A 330 -11.58 -1.94 -5.25
C VAL A 330 -11.79 -2.86 -6.46
N VAL A 331 -11.18 -4.06 -6.49
CA VAL A 331 -11.37 -5.00 -7.61
C VAL A 331 -12.83 -5.40 -7.81
N HIS A 332 -13.66 -5.33 -6.75
CA HIS A 332 -15.10 -5.61 -6.80
C HIS A 332 -15.95 -4.38 -7.16
N ARG A 333 -15.34 -3.19 -7.25
CA ARG A 333 -16.04 -1.91 -7.42
C ARG A 333 -15.78 -1.22 -8.75
N VAL A 334 -14.78 -1.67 -9.50
CA VAL A 334 -14.45 -1.16 -10.83
C VAL A 334 -14.95 -2.14 -11.88
N PHE A 335 -15.52 -1.62 -12.96
CA PHE A 335 -15.90 -2.40 -14.13
C PHE A 335 -14.99 -2.03 -15.30
N LEU A 336 -14.56 -3.03 -16.07
CA LEU A 336 -13.68 -2.86 -17.24
C LEU A 336 -14.27 -3.63 -18.41
N GLU A 337 -14.63 -2.94 -19.49
CA GLU A 337 -15.00 -3.54 -20.78
C GLU A 337 -13.78 -4.14 -21.47
N ALA A 338 -14.01 -5.08 -22.39
CA ALA A 338 -12.96 -5.58 -23.27
C ALA A 338 -12.39 -4.44 -24.12
N ALA A 339 -11.08 -4.50 -24.41
CA ALA A 339 -10.34 -3.43 -25.08
C ALA A 339 -10.45 -2.04 -24.42
N SER A 340 -10.91 -1.94 -23.17
CA SER A 340 -10.99 -0.65 -22.49
C SER A 340 -9.63 -0.12 -22.06
N LEU A 341 -9.49 1.20 -22.08
CA LEU A 341 -8.29 1.92 -21.67
C LEU A 341 -8.48 2.60 -20.31
N CYS A 342 -7.48 2.44 -19.45
CA CYS A 342 -7.29 3.23 -18.24
C CYS A 342 -5.96 3.99 -18.32
N THR A 343 -5.77 5.00 -17.48
CA THR A 343 -4.51 5.76 -17.46
C THR A 343 -4.13 6.12 -16.04
N VAL A 344 -2.88 5.83 -15.68
CA VAL A 344 -2.28 6.21 -14.41
C VAL A 344 -0.96 6.93 -14.68
N ALA A 345 -0.76 8.09 -14.04
CA ALA A 345 0.52 8.78 -14.05
C ALA A 345 1.22 8.60 -12.71
N TRP A 346 2.51 8.28 -12.75
CA TRP A 346 3.36 7.97 -11.62
C TRP A 346 4.53 8.93 -11.60
N THR A 347 4.74 9.61 -10.49
CA THR A 347 5.85 10.56 -10.34
C THR A 347 6.93 9.96 -9.44
N SER A 348 8.18 10.26 -9.74
CA SER A 348 9.34 9.71 -9.01
C SER A 348 9.42 10.15 -7.54
N ASP A 349 8.62 11.13 -7.14
CA ASP A 349 8.42 11.56 -5.75
C ASP A 349 7.40 10.71 -4.98
N GLY A 350 6.89 9.63 -5.59
CA GLY A 350 5.99 8.66 -4.97
C GLY A 350 4.51 9.00 -5.09
N ARG A 351 4.13 10.09 -5.78
CA ARG A 351 2.72 10.38 -6.06
C ARG A 351 2.21 9.62 -7.29
N ALA A 352 0.90 9.42 -7.34
CA ALA A 352 0.23 8.85 -8.49
C ALA A 352 -1.12 9.55 -8.73
N SER A 353 -1.61 9.48 -9.96
CA SER A 353 -2.94 9.96 -10.32
C SER A 353 -3.59 9.07 -11.37
N VAL A 354 -4.81 8.61 -11.11
CA VAL A 354 -5.64 7.95 -12.12
C VAL A 354 -6.34 9.03 -12.95
N ARG A 355 -6.09 9.04 -14.26
CA ARG A 355 -6.57 10.06 -15.20
C ARG A 355 -7.74 9.59 -16.06
N LEU A 356 -7.87 8.28 -16.26
CA LEU A 356 -8.89 7.67 -17.10
C LEU A 356 -9.21 6.27 -16.59
N VAL A 357 -10.49 5.89 -16.60
CA VAL A 357 -10.95 4.55 -16.22
C VAL A 357 -11.99 4.08 -17.23
N ASN A 358 -11.77 2.88 -17.78
CA ASN A 358 -12.71 2.17 -18.64
C ASN A 358 -13.17 2.95 -19.89
N ASP A 359 -12.26 3.65 -20.58
CA ASP A 359 -12.57 4.34 -21.83
C ASP A 359 -12.68 3.36 -23.00
N THR A 360 -13.82 3.37 -23.67
CA THR A 360 -14.13 2.58 -24.87
C THR A 360 -14.57 3.44 -26.04
N ALA A 361 -14.28 4.74 -26.03
CA ALA A 361 -14.72 5.66 -27.08
C ALA A 361 -14.25 5.26 -28.49
N HIS A 362 -13.18 4.49 -28.60
CA HIS A 362 -12.63 3.98 -29.87
C HIS A 362 -13.41 2.79 -30.46
N LEU A 363 -14.36 2.21 -29.71
CA LEU A 363 -15.19 1.08 -30.15
C LEU A 363 -16.54 1.53 -30.75
N ARG A 364 -16.73 2.83 -30.97
CA ARG A 364 -18.01 3.42 -31.39
C ARG A 364 -18.04 3.83 -32.85
#